data_AF-A0A1M3D9T6-F1
#
_entry.id   AF-A0A1M3D9T6-F1
#
_cell.length_a   1.000
_cell.length_b   1.000
_cell.length_c   1.000
_cell.angle_alpha   90.00
_cell.angle_beta   90.00
_cell.angle_gamma   90.00
#
_symmetry.space_group_name_H-M   'P 1'
#
loop_
_entity.id
_entity.type
_entity.pdbx_description
1 polymer ?
#
loop_
_entity_poly.entity_id
_entity_poly.type
_entity_poly.pdbx_seq_one_letter_code
_entity_poly.pdbx_strand_id
1 'polypeptide(L)' 'MVTGRGAFPFDMLRYDECWPVDADAASALADDVGRRTVSLRTYRESNIHPARWDSFGWSVTRNPECR' A
#
# COMPACT_ATOMS: atom_id res chain seq x y z
N MET A 1 1.56 -5.89 -0.50
CA MET A 1 0.24 -5.30 -0.78
C MET A 1 -0.23 -4.54 0.45
N VAL A 2 -1.09 -3.56 0.28
CA VAL A 2 -1.77 -2.86 1.39
C VAL A 2 -3.27 -2.88 1.17
N THR A 3 -4.04 -3.11 2.22
CA THR A 3 -5.51 -3.18 2.14
C THR A 3 -6.12 -2.23 3.15
N GLY A 4 -7.00 -1.34 2.71
CA GLY A 4 -7.61 -0.35 3.59
C GLY A 4 -8.87 0.25 2.98
N ARG A 5 -9.40 1.29 3.64
CA ARG A 5 -10.60 2.03 3.21
C ARG A 5 -10.37 3.53 3.41
N GLY A 6 -11.03 4.33 2.58
CA GLY A 6 -11.00 5.80 2.65
C GLY A 6 -9.85 6.40 1.85
N ALA A 7 -9.37 7.57 2.27
CA ALA A 7 -8.28 8.27 1.61
C ALA A 7 -6.97 7.47 1.74
N PHE A 8 -6.23 7.37 0.63
CA PHE A 8 -4.95 6.68 0.62
C PHE A 8 -3.85 7.55 1.27
N PRO A 9 -3.02 7.02 2.18
CA PRO A 9 -1.97 7.77 2.85
C PRO A 9 -0.73 7.91 1.94
N PHE A 10 -0.75 8.85 0.99
CA PHE A 10 0.36 9.06 0.04
C PHE A 10 1.73 9.28 0.70
N ASP A 11 1.77 9.82 1.92
CA ASP A 11 3.01 10.00 2.69
C ASP A 11 3.75 8.68 2.92
N MET A 12 3.02 7.56 3.04
CA MET A 12 3.61 6.24 3.23
C MET A 12 4.36 5.74 1.99
N LEU A 13 3.99 6.18 0.78
CA LEU A 13 4.74 5.83 -0.44
C LEU A 13 6.17 6.35 -0.38
N ARG A 14 6.34 7.58 0.11
CA ARG A 14 7.65 8.21 0.27
C ARG A 14 8.41 7.62 1.46
N TYR A 15 7.72 7.40 2.58
CA TYR A 15 8.36 6.94 3.82
C TYR A 15 8.89 5.51 3.71
N ASP A 16 8.08 4.59 3.19
CA ASP A 16 8.44 3.16 3.01
C ASP A 16 9.08 2.87 1.64
N GLU A 17 9.41 3.91 0.86
CA GLU A 17 10.06 3.83 -0.46
C GLU A 17 9.35 2.82 -1.38
N CYS A 18 8.04 3.00 -1.53
CA CYS A 18 7.18 2.10 -2.27
C CYS A 18 6.29 2.81 -3.31
N TRP A 19 5.95 2.08 -4.36
CA TRP A 19 5.27 2.58 -5.55
C TRP A 19 4.28 1.54 -6.09
N PRO A 20 3.19 1.94 -6.73
CA PRO A 20 2.28 1.03 -7.43
C PRO A 20 3.02 0.12 -8.40
N VAL A 21 2.61 -1.16 -8.45
CA VAL A 21 3.23 -2.13 -9.36
C VAL A 21 2.83 -1.90 -10.83
N ASP A 22 1.64 -1.33 -11.07
CA ASP A 22 1.04 -1.10 -12.38
C ASP A 22 0.02 0.06 -12.35
N ALA A 23 -0.58 0.34 -13.50
CA ALA A 23 -1.56 1.41 -13.67
C ALA A 23 -2.87 1.16 -12.91
N ASP A 24 -3.28 -0.10 -12.72
CA ASP A 24 -4.47 -0.46 -11.96
C ASP A 24 -4.27 -0.19 -10.46
N ALA A 25 -3.11 -0.58 -9.93
CA ALA A 25 -2.71 -0.25 -8.56
C ALA A 25 -2.59 1.26 -8.35
N ALA A 26 -2.09 2.00 -9.34
CA ALA A 26 -2.05 3.46 -9.28
C ALA A 26 -3.44 4.08 -9.28
N SER A 27 -4.36 3.56 -10.11
CA SER A 27 -5.75 4.01 -10.15
C SER A 27 -6.48 3.74 -8.83
N ALA A 28 -6.21 2.59 -8.21
CA ALA A 28 -6.74 2.25 -6.89
C ALA A 28 -6.23 3.19 -5.78
N LEU A 29 -5.15 3.96 -5.96
CA LEU A 29 -4.77 4.98 -4.97
C LEU A 29 -5.75 6.15 -4.93
N ALA A 30 -6.29 6.53 -6.09
CA ALA A 30 -7.15 7.70 -6.27
C ALA A 30 -8.63 7.44 -5.93
N ASP A 31 -9.03 6.17 -5.92
CA ASP A 31 -10.35 5.77 -5.43
C ASP A 31 -10.51 6.14 -3.94
N ASP A 32 -11.71 6.40 -3.45
CA ASP A 32 -12.01 6.55 -2.02
C ASP A 32 -13.18 5.65 -1.57
N VAL A 33 -13.72 4.87 -2.50
CA VAL A 33 -14.90 4.06 -2.32
C VAL A 33 -14.53 2.68 -1.79
N GLY A 34 -15.15 2.31 -0.66
CA GLY A 34 -15.08 0.96 -0.13
C GLY A 34 -13.69 0.53 0.36
N ARG A 35 -13.58 -0.77 0.66
CA ARG A 35 -12.31 -1.41 1.04
C ARG A 35 -11.63 -1.93 -0.21
N ARG A 36 -10.34 -1.62 -0.38
CA ARG A 36 -9.57 -2.01 -1.56
C ARG A 36 -8.17 -2.45 -1.20
N THR A 37 -7.59 -3.26 -2.09
CA THR A 37 -6.21 -3.77 -1.97
C THR A 37 -5.37 -3.15 -3.08
N VAL A 38 -4.23 -2.60 -2.70
CA VAL A 38 -3.27 -1.98 -3.61
C VAL A 38 -1.97 -2.79 -3.61
N SER A 39 -1.55 -3.18 -4.80
CA SER A 39 -0.26 -3.83 -5.01
C SER A 39 0.84 -2.77 -5.12
N LEU A 40 1.76 -2.80 -4.16
CA LEU A 40 2.90 -1.90 -4.10
C LEU A 40 4.20 -2.72 -4.20
N ARG A 41 5.17 -2.19 -4.93
CA ARG A 41 6.57 -2.62 -4.93
C ARG A 41 7.36 -1.69 -4.04
N THR A 42 8.29 -2.25 -3.27
CA THR A 42 9.27 -1.46 -2.51
C THR A 42 10.67 -1.76 -3.01
N TYR A 43 11.57 -0.79 -2.86
CA TYR A 43 13.01 -1.03 -3.03
C TYR A 43 13.61 -1.83 -1.86
N ARG A 44 13.03 -1.72 -0.65
CA ARG A 44 13.57 -2.30 0.58
C ARG A 44 12.45 -2.81 1.50
N GLU A 45 12.18 -4.11 1.46
CA GLU A 45 11.14 -4.74 2.30
C GLU A 45 11.37 -4.57 3.80
N SER A 46 12.62 -4.50 4.24
CA SER A 46 12.95 -4.28 5.66
C SER A 46 12.60 -2.88 6.16
N ASN A 47 12.28 -1.94 5.26
CA ASN A 47 11.90 -0.57 5.59
C ASN A 47 10.38 -0.37 5.61
N ILE A 48 9.58 -1.42 5.43
CA ILE A 48 8.12 -1.31 5.55
C ILE A 48 7.74 -1.27 7.03
N HIS A 49 6.86 -0.33 7.39
CA HIS A 49 6.41 -0.12 8.78
C HIS A 49 4.92 -0.45 8.97
N PRO A 50 4.52 -1.73 9.16
CA PRO A 50 3.11 -2.12 9.23
C PRO A 50 2.27 -1.35 10.25
N ALA A 51 2.84 -1.05 11.43
CA ALA A 51 2.14 -0.30 12.48
C ALA A 51 1.77 1.14 12.06
N ARG A 52 2.57 1.77 11.18
CA ARG A 52 2.25 3.09 10.64
C ARG A 52 1.09 3.02 9.66
N TRP A 53 1.10 2.06 8.74
CA TRP A 53 -0.03 1.84 7.83
C TRP A 53 -1.33 1.60 8.61
N ASP A 54 -1.27 0.79 9.68
CA ASP A 54 -2.44 0.46 10.50
C ASP A 54 -3.05 1.69 11.18
N SER A 55 -2.19 2.65 11.58
CA SER A 55 -2.63 3.94 12.14
C SER A 55 -3.44 4.79 11.17
N PHE A 56 -3.31 4.56 9.85
CA PHE A 56 -4.12 5.19 8.82
C PHE A 56 -5.32 4.32 8.38
N GLY A 57 -5.54 3.16 9.01
CA GLY A 57 -6.58 2.21 8.62
C GLY A 57 -6.22 1.34 7.41
N TRP A 58 -4.92 1.19 7.13
CA TRP A 58 -4.40 0.36 6.03
C TRP A 58 -3.53 -0.77 6.58
N SER A 59 -3.76 -2.02 6.18
CA SER A 59 -2.98 -3.15 6.66
C SER A 59 -2.02 -3.66 5.59
N VAL A 60 -0.75 -3.82 5.94
CA VAL A 60 0.25 -4.44 5.06
C VAL A 60 0.05 -5.95 5.03
N THR A 61 -0.12 -6.51 3.83
CA THR A 61 -0.19 -7.96 3.60
C THR A 61 0.92 -8.38 2.63
N ARG A 62 1.69 -9.42 2.98
CA ARG A 62 2.65 -10.02 2.05
C ARG A 62 1.90 -10.83 1.01
N ASN A 63 2.24 -10.63 -0.27
CA ASN A 63 1.72 -11.51 -1.31
C ASN A 63 2.55 -12.79 -1.32
N PRO A 64 1.98 -13.98 -1.05
CA PRO A 64 2.74 -15.23 -1.04
C PRO A 64 3.24 -15.66 -2.44
N GLU A 65 2.78 -15.00 -3.50
CA GLU A 65 3.00 -15.39 -4.90
C GLU A 65 4.21 -14.69 -5.55
N CYS A 66 4.83 -13.72 -4.88
CA CYS A 66 6.08 -13.10 -5.31
C CYS A 66 7.26 -13.77 -4.57
N ARG A 67 7.73 -14.91 -5.10
CA ARG A 67 8.96 -15.58 -4.65
C ARG A 67 9.93 -15.73 -5.80
#